data_AF-A0A4Y3VX07-F1
#
_entry.id   AF-A0A4Y3VX07-F1
#
_cell.length_a   1.000
_cell.length_b   1.000
_cell.length_c   1.000
_cell.angle_alpha   90.00
_cell.angle_beta   90.00
_cell.angle_gamma   90.00
#
_symmetry.space_group_name_H-M   'P 1'
#
loop_
_entity.id
_entity.type
_entity.pdbx_description
1 polymer ?
#
loop_
_entity_poly.entity_id
_entity_poly.type
_entity_poly.pdbx_seq_one_letter_code
_entity_poly.pdbx_strand_id
1 'polypeptide(L)'
;MSDEIALLVADVFEAAGALRRLGEHTAQAEGLTQARWQVLSVVSETALTVPQAARRLGVSRQNVQRVANDLASSGTPPIRPTLTTAAPRC
;
A
#
# COMPACT_ATOMS: atom_id res chain seq x y z
N MET A 1 -19.28 4.23 -28.07
CA MET A 1 -18.08 3.49 -27.64
C MET A 1 -17.16 4.34 -26.74
N SER A 2 -16.92 5.63 -27.02
CA SER A 2 -16.11 6.48 -26.12
C SER A 2 -16.82 6.84 -24.80
N ASP A 3 -18.14 7.10 -24.82
CA ASP A 3 -18.88 7.51 -23.62
C ASP A 3 -19.04 6.38 -22.59
N GLU A 4 -19.21 5.14 -23.04
CA GLU A 4 -19.31 3.97 -22.17
C GLU A 4 -17.99 3.71 -21.43
N ILE A 5 -16.85 3.90 -22.11
CA ILE A 5 -15.52 3.87 -21.47
C ILE A 5 -15.38 5.02 -20.47
N ALA A 6 -15.84 6.23 -20.80
CA ALA A 6 -15.77 7.38 -19.91
C ALA A 6 -16.59 7.15 -18.61
N LEU A 7 -17.78 6.57 -18.72
CA LEU A 7 -18.61 6.20 -17.58
C LEU A 7 -17.94 5.12 -16.73
N LEU A 8 -17.41 4.06 -17.34
CA LEU A 8 -16.68 3.03 -16.61
C LEU A 8 -15.46 3.61 -15.86
N VAL A 9 -14.71 4.51 -16.50
CA VAL A 9 -13.58 5.19 -15.87
C VAL A 9 -14.04 6.04 -14.68
N ALA A 10 -15.16 6.74 -14.81
CA ALA A 10 -15.75 7.50 -13.70
C ALA A 10 -16.16 6.59 -12.53
N ASP A 11 -16.81 5.46 -12.81
CA ASP A 11 -17.21 4.47 -11.80
C ASP A 11 -15.99 3.90 -11.05
N VAL A 12 -14.90 3.61 -11.77
CA VAL A 12 -13.64 3.16 -11.16
C VAL A 12 -13.04 4.23 -10.23
N PHE A 13 -13.08 5.50 -10.63
CA PHE A 13 -12.61 6.59 -9.77
C PHE A 13 -13.50 6.82 -8.55
N GLU A 14 -14.82 6.70 -8.69
CA GLU A 14 -15.76 6.77 -7.57
C GLU A 14 -15.51 5.65 -6.57
N ALA A 15 -15.39 4.41 -7.06
CA ALA A 15 -15.05 3.24 -6.25
C ALA A 15 -13.71 3.42 -5.54
N ALA A 16 -12.67 3.90 -6.25
CA ALA A 16 -11.37 4.19 -5.65
C ALA A 16 -11.47 5.25 -4.54
N GLY A 17 -12.29 6.29 -4.75
CA GLY A 17 -12.58 7.31 -3.74
C GLY A 17 -13.28 6.74 -2.50
N ALA A 18 -14.26 5.86 -2.69
CA ALA A 18 -14.98 5.20 -1.60
C ALA A 18 -14.05 4.29 -0.78
N LEU A 19 -13.24 3.46 -1.46
CA LEU A 19 -12.24 2.60 -0.83
C LEU A 19 -11.21 3.41 -0.04
N ARG A 20 -10.80 4.57 -0.55
CA ARG A 20 -9.86 5.46 0.16
C ARG A 20 -10.46 6.00 1.46
N ARG A 21 -11.73 6.43 1.44
CA ARG A 21 -12.44 6.87 2.66
C ARG A 21 -12.58 5.74 3.67
N LEU A 22 -12.93 4.54 3.21
CA LEU A 22 -13.00 3.36 4.07
C LEU A 22 -11.64 3.06 4.70
N GLY A 23 -10.57 3.08 3.90
CA GLY A 23 -9.20 2.87 4.38
C GLY A 23 -8.75 3.92 5.39
N GLU A 24 -9.14 5.19 5.22
CA GLU A 24 -8.90 6.24 6.23
C GLU A 24 -9.65 5.96 7.53
N HIS A 25 -10.94 5.62 7.47
CA HIS A 25 -11.71 5.28 8.67
C HIS A 25 -11.13 4.06 9.41
N THR A 26 -10.75 3.01 8.69
CA THR A 26 -10.11 1.83 9.27
C THR A 26 -8.74 2.18 9.86
N ALA A 27 -7.95 3.00 9.18
CA ALA A 27 -6.66 3.43 9.69
C ALA A 27 -6.82 4.23 11.00
N GLN A 28 -7.76 5.17 11.05
CA GLN A 28 -8.05 5.96 12.26
C GLN A 28 -8.50 5.08 13.44
N ALA A 29 -9.33 4.06 13.19
CA ALA A 29 -9.74 3.11 14.22
C ALA A 29 -8.54 2.36 14.85
N GLU A 30 -7.49 2.14 14.07
CA GLU A 30 -6.25 1.47 14.48
C GLU A 30 -5.14 2.47 14.89
N GLY A 31 -5.43 3.77 14.94
CA GLY A 31 -4.42 4.82 15.23
C GLY A 31 -3.33 4.97 14.15
N LEU A 32 -3.59 4.47 12.94
CA LEU A 32 -2.70 4.52 11.79
C LEU A 32 -3.13 5.63 10.80
N THR A 33 -2.20 6.04 9.95
CA THR A 33 -2.55 6.83 8.76
C THR A 33 -2.99 5.90 7.62
N GLN A 34 -3.80 6.38 6.68
CA GLN A 34 -4.21 5.59 5.50
C GLN A 34 -3.02 4.98 4.75
N ALA A 35 -1.91 5.72 4.61
CA ALA A 35 -0.69 5.20 3.98
C ALA A 35 -0.07 4.02 4.76
N ARG A 36 -0.05 4.09 6.10
CA ARG A 36 0.42 2.99 6.97
C ARG A 36 -0.47 1.77 6.85
N TRP A 37 -1.78 1.96 6.88
CA TRP A 37 -2.75 0.87 6.73
C TRP A 37 -2.69 0.21 5.33
N GLN A 38 -2.52 0.99 4.27
CA GLN A 38 -2.38 0.46 2.90
C GLN A 38 -1.10 -0.37 2.72
N VAL A 39 0.02 0.07 3.29
CA VAL A 39 1.25 -0.74 3.25
C VAL A 39 1.06 -2.01 4.09
N LEU A 40 0.47 -1.91 5.28
CA LEU A 40 0.22 -3.05 6.16
C LEU A 40 -0.72 -4.10 5.52
N SER A 41 -1.81 -3.69 4.89
CA SER A 41 -2.74 -4.59 4.19
C SER A 41 -2.04 -5.37 3.06
N VAL A 42 -1.18 -4.71 2.29
CA VAL A 42 -0.48 -5.36 1.18
C VAL A 42 0.64 -6.31 1.63
N VAL A 43 1.34 -6.00 2.72
CA VAL A 43 2.42 -6.85 3.24
C VAL A 43 1.95 -7.92 4.23
N SER A 44 0.73 -7.82 4.77
CA SER A 44 0.15 -8.82 5.68
C SER A 44 -0.52 -9.97 4.93
N GLU A 45 -1.19 -9.72 3.80
CA GLU A 45 -1.82 -10.77 3.00
C GLU A 45 -0.82 -11.66 2.26
N THR A 46 0.35 -11.14 1.92
CA THR A 46 1.43 -11.89 1.25
C THR A 46 2.76 -11.21 1.55
N ALA A 47 3.84 -11.98 1.75
CA ALA A 47 5.20 -11.45 1.96
C ALA A 47 5.75 -10.81 0.66
N LEU A 48 5.15 -9.69 0.24
CA LEU A 48 5.54 -8.95 -0.93
C LEU A 48 6.82 -8.16 -0.63
N THR A 49 7.73 -8.17 -1.60
CA THR A 49 8.89 -7.28 -1.58
C THR A 49 8.44 -5.83 -1.75
N VAL A 50 9.23 -4.88 -1.25
CA VAL A 50 8.96 -3.43 -1.41
C VAL A 50 8.67 -3.02 -2.87
N PRO A 51 9.41 -3.52 -3.89
CA PRO A 51 9.09 -3.26 -5.29
C PRO A 51 7.74 -3.82 -5.77
N GLN A 52 7.27 -4.94 -5.21
CA GLN A 52 5.96 -5.51 -5.55
C GLN A 52 4.83 -4.70 -4.89
N ALA A 53 4.99 -4.36 -3.61
CA ALA A 53 4.03 -3.52 -2.89
C ALA A 53 3.90 -2.13 -3.54
N ALA A 54 5.02 -1.50 -3.91
CA ALA A 54 5.02 -0.21 -4.59
C ALA A 54 4.25 -0.23 -5.92
N ARG A 55 4.41 -1.30 -6.71
CA ARG A 55 3.67 -1.49 -7.98
C ARG A 55 2.18 -1.71 -7.75
N ARG A 56 1.82 -2.52 -6.75
CA ARG A 56 0.41 -2.78 -6.41
C ARG A 56 -0.30 -1.53 -5.88
N LEU A 57 0.40 -0.70 -5.12
CA LEU A 57 -0.14 0.52 -4.50
C LEU A 57 -0.03 1.77 -5.39
N GLY A 58 0.70 1.71 -6.51
CA GLY A 58 0.92 2.87 -7.38
C GLY A 58 1.74 3.99 -6.74
N VAL A 59 2.62 3.67 -5.77
CA VAL A 59 3.46 4.63 -5.05
C VAL A 59 4.95 4.33 -5.25
N SER A 60 5.82 5.25 -4.82
CA SER A 60 7.26 5.03 -4.92
C SER A 60 7.75 3.98 -3.92
N ARG A 61 8.82 3.26 -4.27
CA ARG A 61 9.50 2.31 -3.37
C ARG A 61 9.97 2.98 -2.08
N GLN A 62 10.43 4.22 -2.17
CA GLN A 62 10.85 5.02 -1.02
C GLN A 62 9.68 5.31 -0.07
N ASN A 63 8.48 5.59 -0.60
CA ASN A 63 7.29 5.77 0.22
C ASN A 63 6.95 4.48 0.99
N VAL A 64 6.93 3.33 0.31
CA VAL A 64 6.69 2.02 0.95
C VAL A 64 7.76 1.74 2.02
N GLN A 65 9.04 1.93 1.72
CA GLN A 65 10.12 1.67 2.68
C GLN A 65 10.02 2.58 3.91
N ARG A 66 9.74 3.88 3.71
CA ARG A 66 9.56 4.84 4.82
C ARG A 66 8.41 4.39 5.73
N VAL A 67 7.28 4.03 5.14
CA VAL A 67 6.10 3.57 5.89
C VAL A 67 6.37 2.25 6.61
N ALA A 68 7.07 1.30 5.97
CA ALA A 68 7.46 0.04 6.61
C ALA A 68 8.42 0.27 7.79
N ASN A 69 9.38 1.19 7.65
CA ASN A 69 10.30 1.56 8.72
C ASN A 69 9.56 2.23 9.89
N ASP A 70 8.61 3.12 9.60
CA ASP A 70 7.75 3.76 10.62
C ASP A 70 6.89 2.74 11.39
N LEU A 71 6.41 1.69 10.70
CA LEU A 71 5.65 0.60 11.32
C LEU A 71 6.55 -0.26 12.22
N ALA A 72 7.78 -0.55 11.79
CA ALA A 72 8.74 -1.31 12.59
C ALA A 72 9.23 -0.54 13.84
N SER A 73 9.33 0.79 13.76
CA SER A 73 9.77 1.63 14.89
C SER A 73 8.67 1.91 15.93
N SER A 74 7.39 1.72 15.57
CA SER A 74 6.24 1.94 16.47
C SER A 74 5.88 0.74 17.36
N GLY A 75 6.72 -0.30 17.41
CA GLY A 75 6.53 -1.45 18.30
C GLY A 75 5.56 -2.52 17.76
N THR A 76 5.09 -2.36 16.51
CA THR A 76 4.47 -3.48 15.78
C THR A 76 5.55 -4.52 15.54
N PRO A 77 5.34 -5.84 15.80
CA PRO A 77 6.36 -6.85 15.56
C PRO A 77 6.89 -6.66 14.14
N PRO A 78 8.22 -6.65 13.94
CA PRO A 78 8.79 -6.33 12.65
C PRO A 78 8.15 -7.27 11.64
N ILE A 79 7.35 -6.70 10.73
CA ILE A 79 6.97 -7.39 9.51
C ILE A 79 8.32 -7.77 8.94
N ARG A 80 8.73 -9.04 9.05
CA ARG A 80 10.05 -9.49 8.62
C ARG A 80 10.04 -9.32 7.12
N PRO A 81 10.51 -8.19 6.59
CA PRO A 81 10.38 -8.01 5.19
C PRO A 81 11.51 -8.90 4.68
N THR A 82 11.19 -9.92 3.91
CA THR A 82 12.18 -10.55 3.04
C THR A 82 12.55 -9.49 1.99
N LEU A 83 13.18 -8.40 2.44
CA LEU A 83 14.03 -7.53 1.66
C LEU A 83 15.26 -8.39 1.43
N THR A 84 15.13 -9.35 0.52
CA THR A 84 16.30 -9.64 -0.28
C THR A 84 16.51 -8.36 -1.07
N THR A 85 17.38 -7.51 -0.53
CA THR A 85 18.14 -6.59 -1.36
C THR A 85 18.74 -7.51 -2.42
N ALA A 86 18.24 -7.44 -3.65
CA ALA A 86 18.86 -8.14 -4.75
C ALA A 86 20.28 -7.56 -4.84
N ALA A 87 21.23 -8.30 -4.27
CA ALA A 87 22.64 -8.03 -4.47
C ALA A 87 22.90 -8.11 -5.97
N PRO A 88 23.67 -7.18 -6.56
CA PRO A 88 24.13 -7.35 -7.92
C PRO A 88 24.98 -8.62 -7.94
N ARG A 89 24.55 -9.60 -8.72
CA ARG A 89 25.41 -10.74 -9.05
C ARG A 89 26.57 -10.17 -9.87
N CYS A 90 27.79 -10.36 -9.36
CA CYS A 90 29.01 -10.28 -10.15
C CYS A 90 28.91 -11.17 -11.40
#